data_AF-A0A3P7F905-F1
#
_entry.id   AF-A0A3P7F905-F1
#
_cell.length_a   1.000
_cell.length_b   1.000
_cell.length_c   1.000
_cell.angle_alpha   90.00
_cell.angle_beta   90.00
_cell.angle_gamma   90.00
#
_symmetry.space_group_name_H-M   'P 1'
#
loop_
_entity.id
_entity.type
_entity.pdbx_description
1 polymer ?
#
loop_
_entity_poly.entity_id
_entity_poly.type
_entity_poly.pdbx_seq_one_letter_code
_entity_poly.pdbx_strand_id
1 'polypeptide(L)'
;MVTVRFWLRFEDIKEVKDQLKKQSKLYMEDMNRRLEMELEDEREMERLRETITDSEREMTVICKAAQDQWFGVIEACKHSVYVNNVRLKFMIELFEFFIFRLNIRTSRKELEDHFGSCGTIITIEFCKDTVTYRFIGMNSARIEFTDIAAKLKAMDLADTFLKGSKIDVSSFFLSMKNNIGIKSAK
;
A
#
# COMPACT_ATOMS: atom_id res chain seq x y z
N MET A 1 20.54 55.75 68.12
CA MET A 1 20.24 54.30 68.00
C MET A 1 19.45 53.93 66.73
N VAL A 2 18.71 54.86 66.10
CA VAL A 2 17.94 54.60 64.85
C VAL A 2 18.82 54.30 63.62
N THR A 3 20.01 54.90 63.54
CA THR A 3 20.93 54.77 62.39
C THR A 3 21.45 53.36 62.16
N VAL A 4 21.80 52.61 63.22
CA VAL A 4 22.34 51.24 63.09
C VAL A 4 21.31 50.28 62.50
N ARG A 5 20.02 50.43 62.83
CA ARG A 5 18.94 49.58 62.31
C ARG A 5 18.66 49.81 60.82
N PHE A 6 18.95 51.01 60.31
CA PHE A 6 18.77 51.34 58.89
C PHE A 6 19.89 50.75 58.02
N TRP A 7 21.12 50.71 58.53
CA TRP A 7 22.27 50.11 57.82
C TRP A 7 22.16 48.60 57.65
N LEU A 8 21.76 47.86 58.70
CA LEU A 8 21.55 46.41 58.61
C LEU A 8 20.53 46.08 57.50
N ARG A 9 19.47 46.89 57.35
CA ARG A 9 18.46 46.71 56.31
C ARG A 9 19.00 46.95 54.89
N PHE A 10 20.04 47.76 54.72
CA PHE A 10 20.62 48.06 53.40
C PHE A 10 21.51 46.90 52.90
N GLU A 11 22.30 46.30 53.79
CA GLU A 11 23.10 45.11 53.46
C GLU A 11 22.21 43.93 53.06
N ASP A 12 21.12 43.70 53.80
CA ASP A 12 20.11 42.69 53.48
C ASP A 12 19.52 42.89 52.06
N ILE A 13 19.19 44.14 51.69
CA ILE A 13 18.65 44.46 50.36
C ILE A 13 19.67 44.19 49.25
N LYS A 14 20.95 44.50 49.49
CA LYS A 14 22.02 44.28 48.51
C LYS A 14 22.23 42.77 48.28
N GLU A 15 22.25 41.98 49.35
CA GLU A 15 22.37 40.52 49.26
C GLU A 15 21.19 39.91 48.50
N VAL A 16 19.95 40.30 48.82
CA VAL A 16 18.75 39.83 48.11
C VAL A 16 18.82 40.19 46.61
N LYS A 17 19.30 41.38 46.27
CA LYS A 17 19.47 41.80 44.86
C LYS A 17 20.50 40.94 44.13
N ASP A 18 21.64 40.65 44.76
CA ASP A 18 22.70 39.83 44.16
C ASP A 18 22.24 38.37 44.01
N GLN A 19 21.50 37.83 44.98
CA GLN A 19 20.86 36.51 44.88
C GLN A 19 19.83 36.47 43.74
N LEU A 20 18.96 37.46 43.62
CA LEU A 20 18.00 37.57 42.52
C LEU A 20 18.69 37.65 41.17
N LYS A 21 19.78 38.43 41.06
CA LYS A 21 20.56 38.54 39.82
C LYS A 21 21.22 37.20 39.47
N LYS A 22 21.74 36.47 40.46
CA LYS A 22 22.34 35.14 40.27
C LYS A 22 21.30 34.11 39.85
N GLN A 23 20.12 34.10 40.49
CA GLN A 23 19.00 33.21 40.12
C GLN A 23 18.48 33.52 38.71
N SER A 24 18.27 34.80 38.39
CA SER A 24 17.85 35.23 37.05
C SER A 24 18.86 34.83 35.98
N LYS A 25 20.16 35.00 36.25
CA LYS A 25 21.22 34.56 35.33
C LYS A 25 21.20 33.04 35.11
N LEU A 26 21.11 32.26 36.19
CA LEU A 26 21.04 30.80 36.11
C LEU A 26 19.82 30.33 35.31
N TYR A 27 18.65 30.95 35.54
CA TYR A 27 17.42 30.66 34.81
C TYR A 27 17.56 30.94 33.30
N MET A 28 18.15 32.09 32.94
CA MET A 28 18.40 32.43 31.53
C MET A 28 19.38 31.46 30.87
N GLU A 29 20.41 31.01 31.59
CA GLU A 29 21.37 30.01 31.09
C GLU A 29 20.72 28.63 30.87
N ASP A 30 19.85 28.18 31.78
CA ASP A 30 19.10 26.91 31.62
C ASP A 30 18.14 26.99 30.44
N MET A 31 17.39 28.10 30.32
CA MET A 31 16.46 28.32 29.22
C MET A 31 17.17 28.37 27.86
N ASN A 32 18.31 29.06 27.76
CA ASN A 32 19.10 29.09 26.53
C ASN A 32 19.61 27.70 26.15
N ARG A 33 20.08 26.90 27.12
CA ARG A 33 20.54 25.53 26.86
C ARG A 33 19.41 24.64 26.33
N ARG A 34 18.19 24.78 26.86
CA ARG A 34 17.01 24.04 26.35
C ARG A 34 16.68 24.43 24.91
N LEU A 35 16.67 25.73 24.62
CA LEU A 35 16.42 26.22 23.27
C LEU A 35 17.50 25.77 22.27
N GLU A 36 18.77 25.72 22.68
CA GLU A 36 19.86 25.19 21.84
C GLU A 36 19.66 23.71 21.52
N MET A 37 19.22 22.90 22.49
CA MET A 37 18.91 21.49 22.24
C MET A 37 17.71 21.34 21.30
N GLU A 38 16.62 22.08 21.53
CA GLU A 38 15.42 22.05 20.66
C GLU A 38 15.75 22.45 19.21
N LEU A 39 16.62 23.45 19.02
CA LEU A 39 17.06 23.88 17.69
C LEU A 39 17.95 22.84 16.99
N GLU A 40 18.78 22.10 17.73
CA GLU A 40 19.58 21.02 17.13
C GLU A 40 18.70 19.82 16.77
N ASP A 41 17.73 19.47 17.62
CA ASP A 41 16.73 18.44 17.32
C ASP A 41 15.93 18.81 16.05
N GLU A 42 15.53 20.07 15.90
CA GLU A 42 14.82 20.56 14.70
C GLU A 42 15.70 20.45 13.44
N ARG A 43 16.98 20.79 13.54
CA ARG A 43 17.94 20.64 12.43
C ARG A 43 18.17 19.18 12.05
N GLU A 44 18.26 18.28 13.03
CA GLU A 44 18.40 16.85 12.78
C GLU A 44 17.15 16.29 12.10
N MET A 45 15.96 16.70 12.56
CA MET A 45 14.69 16.34 11.94
C MET A 45 14.60 16.80 10.47
N GLU A 46 15.09 17.99 10.15
CA GLU A 46 15.12 18.46 8.75
C GLU A 46 16.05 17.62 7.87
N ARG A 47 17.25 17.27 8.35
CA ARG A 47 18.19 16.39 7.62
C ARG A 47 17.58 15.00 7.35
N LEU A 48 16.81 14.47 8.31
CA LEU A 48 16.12 13.19 8.14
C LEU A 48 15.01 13.29 7.09
N ARG A 49 14.25 14.39 7.05
CA ARG A 49 13.22 14.63 6.02
C ARG A 49 13.82 14.70 4.62
N GLU A 50 14.95 15.40 4.46
CA GLU A 50 15.68 15.45 3.19
C GLU A 50 16.13 14.04 2.76
N THR A 51 16.74 13.28 3.68
CA THR A 51 17.20 11.91 3.41
C THR A 51 16.06 10.97 2.97
N ILE A 52 14.90 11.06 3.62
CA ILE A 52 13.70 10.30 3.24
C ILE A 52 13.24 10.68 1.84
N THR A 53 13.15 11.98 1.55
CA THR A 53 12.71 12.50 0.25
C THR A 53 13.62 12.03 -0.88
N ASP A 54 14.94 12.04 -0.66
CA ASP A 54 15.90 11.56 -1.66
C ASP A 54 15.81 10.04 -1.86
N SER A 55 15.61 9.27 -0.78
CA SER A 55 15.37 7.82 -0.88
C SER A 55 14.09 7.47 -1.65
N GLU A 56 13.01 8.23 -1.46
CA GLU A 56 11.76 8.07 -2.21
C GLU A 56 11.94 8.37 -3.71
N ARG A 57 12.74 9.39 -4.04
CA ARG A 57 13.09 9.71 -5.43
C ARG A 57 13.89 8.59 -6.08
N GLU A 58 14.90 8.06 -5.40
CA GLU A 58 15.70 6.93 -5.91
C GLU A 58 14.84 5.68 -6.14
N MET A 59 13.99 5.33 -5.17
CA MET A 59 13.08 4.20 -5.29
C MET A 59 12.12 4.36 -6.48
N THR A 60 11.62 5.58 -6.71
CA THR A 60 10.75 5.89 -7.85
C THR A 60 11.47 5.66 -9.18
N VAL A 61 12.73 6.08 -9.30
CA VAL A 61 13.55 5.84 -10.50
C VAL A 61 13.77 4.34 -10.74
N ILE A 62 14.09 3.59 -9.68
CA ILE A 62 14.31 2.14 -9.77
C ILE A 62 13.02 1.41 -10.18
N CYS A 63 11.88 1.74 -9.56
CA CYS A 63 10.58 1.16 -9.89
C CYS A 63 10.20 1.43 -11.35
N LYS A 64 10.44 2.65 -11.84
CA LYS A 64 10.19 3.00 -13.24
C LYS A 64 11.08 2.21 -14.19
N ALA A 65 12.38 2.12 -13.91
CA ALA A 65 13.31 1.34 -14.72
C ALA A 65 12.93 -0.15 -14.75
N ALA A 66 12.52 -0.73 -13.61
CA ALA A 66 12.03 -2.09 -13.54
C ALA A 66 10.74 -2.26 -14.36
N GLN A 67 9.78 -1.34 -14.24
CA GLN A 67 8.56 -1.34 -15.05
C GLN A 67 8.89 -1.32 -16.54
N ASP A 68 9.77 -0.42 -16.99
CA ASP A 68 10.17 -0.32 -18.39
C ASP A 68 10.84 -1.61 -18.89
N GLN A 69 11.69 -2.25 -18.07
CA GLN A 69 12.26 -3.56 -18.38
C GLN A 69 11.19 -4.65 -18.49
N TRP A 70 10.24 -4.70 -17.55
CA TRP A 70 9.12 -5.64 -17.58
C TRP A 70 8.21 -5.42 -18.80
N PHE A 71 7.93 -4.17 -19.17
CA PHE A 71 7.21 -3.85 -20.39
C PHE A 71 7.96 -4.32 -21.63
N GLY A 72 9.28 -4.14 -21.70
CA GLY A 72 10.11 -4.67 -22.78
C GLY A 72 10.03 -6.20 -22.90
N VAL A 73 10.06 -6.91 -21.76
CA VAL A 73 9.88 -8.37 -21.72
C VAL A 73 8.47 -8.76 -22.19
N ILE A 74 7.42 -8.08 -21.70
CA ILE A 74 6.03 -8.36 -22.09
C ILE A 74 5.82 -8.10 -23.59
N GLU A 75 6.33 -6.98 -24.14
CA GLU A 75 6.25 -6.67 -25.57
C GLU A 75 7.04 -7.68 -26.42
N ALA A 76 8.22 -8.11 -25.96
CA ALA A 76 8.95 -9.20 -26.60
C ALA A 76 8.15 -10.52 -26.55
N CYS A 77 7.45 -10.79 -25.45
CA CYS A 77 6.59 -11.95 -25.28
C CYS A 77 5.26 -11.86 -26.07
N LYS A 78 4.78 -10.67 -26.44
CA LYS A 78 3.63 -10.53 -27.35
C LYS A 78 3.96 -11.06 -28.74
N HIS A 79 5.19 -10.83 -29.20
CA HIS A 79 5.64 -11.22 -30.53
C HIS A 79 6.28 -12.62 -30.58
N SER A 80 6.82 -13.09 -29.46
CA SER A 80 7.38 -14.42 -29.30
C SER A 80 6.64 -15.10 -28.14
N VAL A 81 5.82 -16.11 -28.36
CA VAL A 81 6.30 -17.49 -28.30
C VAL A 81 5.06 -18.39 -28.43
N TYR A 82 4.79 -18.87 -29.64
CA TYR A 82 4.40 -20.27 -29.80
C TYR A 82 5.71 -21.06 -29.69
N VAL A 83 6.12 -21.49 -28.50
CA VAL A 83 7.16 -22.51 -28.38
C VAL A 83 6.39 -23.82 -28.34
N ASN A 84 6.55 -24.61 -29.40
CA ASN A 84 5.96 -25.94 -29.52
C ASN A 84 4.43 -25.98 -29.34
N ASN A 85 3.68 -25.07 -29.97
CA ASN A 85 2.21 -25.01 -29.86
C ASN A 85 1.66 -24.79 -28.44
N VAL A 86 2.50 -24.47 -27.46
CA VAL A 86 2.06 -24.11 -26.11
C VAL A 86 1.93 -22.60 -26.03
N ARG A 87 0.70 -22.11 -26.14
CA ARG A 87 0.35 -20.70 -25.92
C ARG A 87 0.78 -20.33 -24.49
N LEU A 88 1.73 -19.40 -24.33
CA LEU A 88 2.13 -18.89 -23.02
C LEU A 88 0.91 -18.27 -22.32
N LYS A 89 0.27 -19.08 -21.48
CA LYS A 89 -0.95 -18.78 -20.73
C LYS A 89 -0.77 -17.62 -19.73
N PHE A 90 0.48 -17.22 -19.47
CA PHE A 90 0.83 -16.15 -18.53
C PHE A 90 0.16 -14.80 -18.81
N MET A 91 -0.04 -14.40 -20.08
CA MET A 91 -0.75 -13.14 -20.37
C MET A 91 -2.25 -13.21 -20.12
N ILE A 92 -2.87 -14.39 -20.27
CA ILE A 92 -4.32 -14.57 -20.11
C ILE A 92 -4.72 -14.39 -18.63
N GLU A 93 -3.87 -14.80 -17.69
CA GLU A 93 -4.12 -14.67 -16.25
C GLU A 93 -4.23 -13.21 -15.79
N LEU A 94 -3.66 -12.25 -16.53
CA LEU A 94 -3.72 -10.84 -16.17
C LEU A 94 -5.11 -10.23 -16.34
N PHE A 95 -5.95 -10.77 -17.24
CA PHE A 95 -7.25 -10.18 -17.59
C PHE A 95 -8.44 -10.90 -16.98
N GLU A 96 -8.21 -12.09 -16.42
CA GLU A 96 -9.25 -12.96 -15.90
C GLU A 96 -9.34 -12.93 -14.38
N PHE A 97 -10.55 -13.13 -13.89
CA PHE A 97 -10.82 -13.37 -12.48
C PHE A 97 -12.02 -14.32 -12.34
N PHE A 98 -12.15 -14.88 -11.14
CA PHE A 98 -13.23 -15.79 -10.79
C PHE A 98 -14.13 -15.15 -9.75
N ILE A 99 -15.43 -15.30 -9.97
CA ILE A 99 -16.45 -14.92 -9.02
C ILE A 99 -16.98 -16.20 -8.40
N PHE A 100 -17.03 -16.24 -7.08
CA PHE A 100 -17.59 -17.34 -6.30
C PHE A 100 -18.88 -16.89 -5.61
N ARG A 101 -19.65 -17.87 -5.14
CA ARG A 101 -20.91 -17.66 -4.39
C ARG A 101 -21.98 -16.90 -5.16
N LEU A 102 -22.03 -17.05 -6.48
CA LEU A 102 -23.13 -16.53 -7.28
C LEU A 102 -24.46 -17.17 -6.87
N ASN A 103 -25.56 -16.47 -7.11
CA ASN A 103 -26.87 -17.09 -7.03
C ASN A 103 -26.99 -18.09 -8.21
N ILE A 104 -27.54 -19.28 -7.99
CA ILE A 104 -27.74 -20.29 -9.06
C ILE A 104 -28.62 -19.77 -10.21
N ARG A 105 -29.45 -18.74 -9.93
CA ARG A 105 -30.30 -18.08 -10.91
C ARG A 105 -29.65 -16.83 -11.53
N THR A 106 -28.39 -16.53 -11.24
CA THR A 106 -27.67 -15.42 -11.86
C THR A 106 -27.48 -15.70 -13.35
N SER A 107 -27.96 -14.78 -14.17
CA SER A 107 -27.84 -14.85 -15.63
C SER A 107 -26.58 -14.14 -16.12
N ARG A 108 -26.16 -14.43 -17.35
CA ARG A 108 -25.05 -13.70 -17.99
C ARG A 108 -25.30 -12.19 -18.03
N LYS A 109 -26.51 -11.78 -18.41
CA LYS A 109 -26.88 -10.36 -18.50
C LYS A 109 -26.72 -9.63 -17.17
N GLU A 110 -27.04 -10.27 -16.05
CA GLU A 110 -26.87 -9.65 -14.73
C GLU A 110 -25.40 -9.50 -14.33
N LEU A 111 -24.53 -10.42 -14.77
CA LEU A 111 -23.09 -10.23 -14.61
C LEU A 111 -22.59 -9.09 -15.49
N GLU A 112 -23.09 -8.98 -16.73
CA GLU A 112 -22.78 -7.85 -17.62
C GLU A 112 -23.25 -6.52 -17.02
N ASP A 113 -24.45 -6.46 -16.45
CA ASP A 113 -24.99 -5.26 -15.82
C ASP A 113 -24.19 -4.88 -14.55
N HIS A 114 -23.79 -5.86 -13.72
CA HIS A 114 -23.04 -5.61 -12.48
C HIS A 114 -21.59 -5.19 -12.74
N PHE A 115 -20.91 -5.85 -13.69
CA PHE A 115 -19.49 -5.65 -13.97
C PHE A 115 -19.20 -4.76 -15.18
N GLY A 116 -20.21 -4.41 -15.98
CA GLY A 116 -20.04 -3.60 -17.18
C GLY A 116 -19.58 -2.17 -16.89
N SER A 117 -19.81 -1.68 -15.68
CA SER A 117 -19.28 -0.38 -15.23
C SER A 117 -17.76 -0.40 -14.98
N CYS A 118 -17.18 -1.57 -14.75
CA CYS A 118 -15.74 -1.73 -14.54
C CYS A 118 -14.97 -1.60 -15.87
N GLY A 119 -15.55 -2.08 -16.97
CA GLY A 119 -14.99 -1.98 -18.32
C GLY A 119 -15.62 -2.97 -19.32
N THR A 120 -15.03 -3.07 -20.51
CA THR A 120 -15.53 -3.97 -21.57
C THR A 120 -15.20 -5.42 -21.26
N ILE A 121 -16.24 -6.23 -21.07
CA ILE A 121 -16.14 -7.67 -20.83
C ILE A 121 -15.96 -8.39 -22.18
N ILE A 122 -14.93 -9.23 -22.29
CA ILE A 122 -14.69 -10.07 -23.47
C ILE A 122 -15.52 -11.35 -23.36
N THR A 123 -15.39 -12.06 -22.24
CA THR A 123 -16.03 -13.35 -22.04
C THR A 123 -16.59 -13.51 -20.62
N ILE A 124 -17.70 -14.24 -20.52
CA ILE A 124 -18.29 -14.70 -19.26
C ILE A 124 -18.57 -16.19 -19.40
N GLU A 125 -17.86 -17.00 -18.62
CA GLU A 125 -17.97 -18.45 -18.65
C GLU A 125 -18.41 -18.95 -17.26
N PHE A 126 -19.61 -19.53 -17.17
CA PHE A 126 -20.03 -20.19 -15.94
C PHE A 126 -19.25 -21.49 -15.76
N CYS A 127 -18.57 -21.62 -14.63
CA CYS A 127 -17.85 -22.84 -14.30
C CYS A 127 -18.87 -23.96 -14.07
N LYS A 128 -18.80 -25.01 -14.88
CA LYS A 128 -19.57 -26.24 -14.69
C LYS A 128 -18.60 -27.33 -14.28
N ASP A 129 -19.07 -28.26 -13.45
CA ASP A 129 -18.32 -29.49 -13.23
C ASP A 129 -18.21 -30.25 -14.54
N THR A 130 -16.99 -30.50 -15.01
CA THR A 130 -16.77 -31.27 -16.23
C THR A 130 -17.12 -32.74 -16.05
N VAL A 131 -17.12 -33.26 -14.81
CA VAL A 131 -17.35 -34.68 -14.52
C VAL A 131 -18.84 -34.98 -14.42
N THR A 132 -19.59 -34.22 -13.61
CA THR A 132 -21.02 -34.48 -13.43
C THR A 132 -21.92 -33.67 -14.37
N TYR A 133 -21.38 -32.67 -15.07
CA TYR A 133 -22.13 -31.60 -15.74
C TYR A 133 -23.18 -30.91 -14.85
N ARG A 134 -23.20 -31.22 -13.55
CA ARG A 134 -23.98 -30.50 -12.55
C ARG A 134 -23.14 -29.32 -12.12
N PHE A 135 -23.79 -28.26 -11.65
CA PHE A 135 -23.07 -27.26 -10.88
C PHE A 135 -22.54 -27.99 -9.64
N ILE A 136 -21.26 -28.38 -9.59
CA ILE A 136 -20.57 -28.51 -8.30
C ILE A 136 -20.95 -27.21 -7.60
N GLY A 137 -21.48 -27.27 -6.37
CA GLY A 137 -22.10 -26.16 -5.64
C GLY A 137 -21.32 -24.84 -5.53
N MET A 138 -20.18 -24.73 -6.19
CA MET A 138 -19.55 -23.52 -6.68
C MET A 138 -20.39 -22.94 -7.83
N ASN A 139 -21.43 -22.16 -7.48
CA ASN A 139 -21.98 -21.16 -8.38
C ASN A 139 -20.88 -20.13 -8.67
N SER A 140 -19.99 -20.44 -9.60
CA SER A 140 -18.86 -19.59 -9.96
C SER A 140 -18.85 -19.28 -11.45
N ALA A 141 -18.33 -18.12 -11.80
CA ALA A 141 -18.12 -17.71 -13.18
C ALA A 141 -16.73 -17.13 -13.33
N ARG A 142 -16.13 -17.35 -14.50
CA ARG A 142 -14.93 -16.71 -14.97
C ARG A 142 -15.34 -15.53 -15.84
N ILE A 143 -14.76 -14.36 -15.58
CA ILE A 143 -14.96 -13.17 -16.41
C ILE A 143 -13.60 -12.68 -16.89
N GLU A 144 -13.53 -12.32 -18.17
CA GLU A 144 -12.36 -11.76 -18.82
C GLU A 144 -12.67 -10.34 -19.30
N PHE A 145 -11.81 -9.38 -18.95
CA PHE A 145 -11.89 -7.99 -19.41
C PHE A 145 -10.86 -7.69 -20.50
N THR A 146 -11.14 -6.67 -21.32
CA THR A 146 -10.16 -6.15 -22.27
C THR A 146 -8.99 -5.41 -21.60
N ASP A 147 -9.21 -4.86 -20.41
CA ASP A 147 -8.25 -3.99 -19.71
C ASP A 147 -7.96 -4.50 -18.29
N ILE A 148 -6.70 -4.41 -17.88
CA ILE A 148 -6.24 -4.75 -16.51
C ILE A 148 -6.88 -3.78 -15.50
N ALA A 149 -7.04 -2.50 -15.87
CA ALA A 149 -7.69 -1.52 -14.98
C ALA A 149 -9.14 -1.90 -14.69
N ALA A 150 -9.86 -2.48 -15.68
CA ALA A 150 -11.22 -2.96 -15.49
C ALA A 150 -11.28 -4.16 -14.52
N LYS A 151 -10.32 -5.09 -14.62
CA LYS A 151 -10.18 -6.18 -13.65
C LYS A 151 -9.93 -5.66 -12.23
N LEU A 152 -9.03 -4.70 -12.05
CA LEU A 152 -8.76 -4.12 -10.71
C LEU A 152 -10.02 -3.50 -10.11
N LYS A 153 -10.78 -2.72 -10.89
CA LYS A 153 -12.08 -2.18 -10.45
C LYS A 153 -13.09 -3.27 -10.12
N ALA A 154 -13.09 -4.37 -10.85
CA ALA A 154 -13.99 -5.50 -10.56
C ALA A 154 -13.59 -6.23 -9.27
N MET A 155 -12.29 -6.27 -8.93
CA MET A 155 -11.82 -6.78 -7.64
C MET A 155 -12.29 -5.92 -6.47
N ASP A 156 -12.43 -4.60 -6.66
CA ASP A 156 -13.01 -3.71 -5.65
C ASP A 156 -14.52 -3.97 -5.40
N LEU A 157 -15.18 -4.70 -6.31
CA LEU A 157 -16.57 -5.16 -6.13
C LEU A 157 -16.67 -6.49 -5.36
N ALA A 158 -15.56 -6.98 -4.79
CA ALA A 158 -15.61 -8.07 -3.82
C ALA A 158 -16.58 -7.72 -2.68
N ASP A 159 -17.22 -8.74 -2.13
CA ASP A 159 -18.19 -8.61 -1.03
C ASP A 159 -19.48 -7.82 -1.34
N THR A 160 -19.72 -7.44 -2.59
CA THR A 160 -20.99 -6.86 -3.03
C THR A 160 -22.10 -7.91 -3.14
N PHE A 161 -23.35 -7.47 -3.27
CA PHE A 161 -24.50 -8.35 -3.40
C PHE A 161 -25.02 -8.40 -4.84
N LEU A 162 -25.16 -9.60 -5.38
CA LEU A 162 -25.80 -9.86 -6.67
C LEU A 162 -26.95 -10.84 -6.47
N LYS A 163 -28.19 -10.43 -6.81
CA LYS A 163 -29.42 -11.21 -6.54
C LYS A 163 -29.52 -11.70 -5.08
N GLY A 164 -29.18 -10.83 -4.13
CA GLY A 164 -29.22 -11.13 -2.70
C GLY A 164 -28.16 -12.12 -2.21
N SER A 165 -27.22 -12.54 -3.07
CA SER A 165 -26.07 -13.36 -2.67
C SER A 165 -24.82 -12.50 -2.61
N LYS A 166 -24.06 -12.60 -1.52
CA LYS A 166 -22.78 -11.92 -1.35
C LYS A 166 -21.73 -12.64 -2.21
N ILE A 167 -21.16 -11.94 -3.18
CA ILE A 167 -20.19 -12.50 -4.11
C ILE A 167 -18.77 -12.34 -3.59
N ASP A 168 -17.90 -13.28 -3.95
CA ASP A 168 -16.48 -13.24 -3.65
C ASP A 168 -15.71 -13.19 -4.98
N VAL A 169 -14.74 -12.29 -5.10
CA VAL A 169 -14.02 -12.00 -6.34
C VAL A 169 -12.55 -12.28 -6.09
N SER A 170 -12.00 -13.26 -6.81
CA SER A 170 -10.60 -13.67 -6.64
C SER A 170 -9.87 -13.63 -7.97
N SER A 171 -8.64 -13.09 -7.96
CA SER A 171 -7.71 -13.30 -9.05
C SER A 171 -7.15 -14.72 -8.95
N PHE A 172 -7.12 -15.44 -10.08
CA PHE A 172 -6.46 -16.73 -10.12
C PHE A 172 -4.94 -16.49 -10.12
N PHE A 173 -4.34 -16.27 -8.95
CA PHE A 173 -2.94 -16.61 -8.80
C PHE A 173 -2.90 -18.13 -8.80
N LEU A 174 -2.61 -18.72 -9.97
CA LEU A 174 -2.12 -20.08 -9.99
C LEU A 174 -0.99 -20.13 -8.97
N SER A 175 -1.23 -20.82 -7.86
CA SER A 175 -0.18 -21.32 -7.00
C SER A 175 0.62 -22.35 -7.81
N MET A 176 1.37 -21.89 -8.82
CA MET A 176 2.43 -22.64 -9.50
C MET A 176 3.59 -22.96 -8.54
N LYS A 177 3.44 -22.70 -7.23
CA LYS A 177 4.39 -23.15 -6.20
C LYS A 177 4.56 -24.67 -6.10
N ASN A 178 3.72 -25.49 -6.75
CA ASN A 178 3.81 -26.94 -6.61
C ASN A 178 4.62 -27.70 -7.68
N ASN A 179 5.34 -27.05 -8.60
CA ASN A 179 6.16 -27.80 -9.58
C ASN A 179 7.59 -27.32 -9.82
N ILE A 180 8.04 -26.23 -9.21
CA ILE A 180 9.49 -25.95 -9.20
C ILE A 180 10.07 -26.64 -7.98
N GLY A 181 10.39 -27.93 -8.15
CA GLY A 181 11.16 -28.72 -7.21
C GLY A 181 12.57 -28.15 -7.06
N ILE A 182 12.69 -27.01 -6.36
CA ILE A 182 13.96 -26.52 -5.85
C ILE A 182 14.40 -27.54 -4.81
N LYS A 183 15.15 -28.54 -5.28
CA LYS A 183 15.94 -29.41 -4.42
C LYS A 183 16.87 -28.49 -3.64
N SER A 184 16.56 -28.30 -2.37
CA SER A 184 17.44 -27.65 -1.41
C SER A 184 18.75 -28.44 -1.44
N ALA A 185 19.78 -27.84 -2.04
CA ALA A 185 21.13 -28.35 -1.98
C ALA A 185 21.57 -28.27 -0.52
N LYS A 186 21.90 -29.44 0.03
CA LYS A 186 22.50 -29.61 1.36
C LYS A 186 23.85 -28.92 1.45
#